data_AF-A0A4Y3PU99-F1
#
_entry.id   AF-A0A4Y3PU99-F1
#
_cell.length_a   1.000
_cell.length_b   1.000
_cell.length_c   1.000
_cell.angle_alpha   90.00
_cell.angle_beta   90.00
_cell.angle_gamma   90.00
#
_symmetry.space_group_name_H-M   'P 1'
#
loop_
_entity.id
_entity.type
_entity.pdbx_description
1 polymer ?
#
loop_
_entity_poly.entity_id
_entity_poly.type
_entity_poly.pdbx_seq_one_letter_code
_entity_poly.pdbx_strand_id
1 'polypeptide(L)'
;MPECLSNGEPWQDHMMGYELPEHSEEIEFKEGIMIFINTSSYNEIIMKNIDFYDCLKETCVEFIRDNPEQKDQVNLHIDKIKVVLNL
;
A
#
# COMPACT_ATOMS: atom_id res chain seq x y z
N MET A 1 -0.51 -7.91 -0.45
CA MET A 1 -0.53 -6.43 -0.32
C MET A 1 0.83 -5.88 0.16
N PRO A 2 1.36 -6.15 1.38
CA PRO A 2 2.65 -5.56 1.80
C PRO A 2 3.85 -6.02 0.97
N GLU A 3 3.83 -7.27 0.50
CA GLU A 3 4.90 -7.81 -0.34
C GLU A 3 5.08 -7.03 -1.66
N CYS A 4 4.00 -6.81 -2.42
CA CYS A 4 4.02 -6.03 -3.66
C CYS A 4 4.56 -4.62 -3.42
N LEU A 5 4.02 -3.92 -2.42
CA LEU A 5 4.43 -2.55 -2.12
C LEU A 5 5.89 -2.49 -1.66
N SER A 6 6.38 -3.52 -0.96
CA SER A 6 7.78 -3.59 -0.54
C SER A 6 8.77 -3.73 -1.70
N ASN A 7 8.28 -4.08 -2.88
CA ASN A 7 9.05 -4.11 -4.13
C ASN A 7 8.77 -2.90 -5.02
N GLY A 8 7.93 -1.94 -4.57
CA GLY A 8 7.49 -0.82 -5.38
C GLY A 8 6.48 -1.20 -6.47
N GLU A 9 5.81 -2.35 -6.34
CA GLU A 9 4.87 -2.84 -7.35
C GLU A 9 3.42 -2.49 -6.98
N PRO A 10 2.57 -2.20 -7.98
CA PRO A 10 1.13 -2.03 -7.76
C PRO A 10 0.51 -3.36 -7.31
N TRP A 11 -0.67 -3.29 -6.72
CA TRP A 11 -1.43 -4.48 -6.36
C TRP A 11 -2.91 -4.24 -6.57
N GLN A 12 -3.61 -5.28 -7.03
CA GLN A 12 -5.05 -5.25 -7.17
C GLN A 12 -5.65 -6.62 -6.93
N ASP A 13 -6.90 -6.62 -6.46
CA ASP A 13 -7.80 -7.75 -6.55
C ASP A 13 -9.03 -7.38 -7.41
N HIS A 14 -10.06 -8.23 -7.38
CA HIS A 14 -11.30 -8.02 -8.12
C HIS A 14 -12.11 -6.77 -7.74
N MET A 15 -11.87 -6.15 -6.57
CA MET A 15 -12.68 -5.07 -6.01
C MET A 15 -11.88 -3.82 -5.66
N MET A 16 -10.57 -3.93 -5.42
CA MET A 16 -9.75 -2.80 -5.02
C MET A 16 -8.29 -3.00 -5.37
N GLY A 17 -7.54 -1.91 -5.39
CA GLY A 17 -6.10 -1.94 -5.55
C GLY A 17 -5.46 -0.64 -5.16
N TYR A 18 -4.14 -0.60 -5.32
CA TYR A 18 -3.36 0.62 -5.23
C TYR A 18 -2.33 0.68 -6.35
N GLU A 19 -1.93 1.91 -6.68
CA GLU A 19 -0.82 2.20 -7.58
C GLU A 19 0.05 3.34 -7.05
N LEU A 20 1.32 3.31 -7.45
CA LEU A 20 2.28 4.38 -7.24
C LEU A 20 2.34 5.26 -8.50
N PRO A 21 2.75 6.54 -8.39
CA PRO A 21 2.77 7.46 -9.53
C PRO A 21 3.51 6.92 -10.76
N GLU A 22 4.60 6.17 -10.55
CA GLU A 22 5.39 5.55 -11.61
C GLU A 22 4.66 4.47 -12.42
N HIS A 23 3.56 3.92 -11.89
CA HIS A 23 2.76 2.86 -12.53
C HIS A 23 1.44 3.39 -13.10
N SER A 24 1.13 4.67 -12.88
CA SER A 24 -0.11 5.28 -13.32
C SER A 24 0.04 5.95 -14.69
N GLU A 25 -1.00 5.83 -15.52
CA GLU A 25 -1.12 6.63 -16.74
C GLU A 25 -1.74 8.01 -16.46
N GLU A 26 -2.16 8.28 -15.22
CA GLU A 26 -2.78 9.55 -14.83
C GLU A 26 -1.75 10.67 -14.69
N ILE A 27 -1.81 11.63 -15.61
CA ILE A 27 -0.87 12.77 -15.69
C ILE A 27 -0.88 13.64 -14.41
N GLU A 28 -2.01 13.67 -13.69
CA GLU A 28 -2.17 14.50 -12.49
C GLU A 28 -1.71 13.80 -11.20
N PHE A 29 -1.60 12.47 -11.18
CA PHE A 29 -1.12 11.71 -10.04
C PHE A 29 0.41 11.68 -10.00
N LYS A 30 1.00 12.58 -9.21
CA LYS A 30 2.45 12.79 -9.16
C LYS A 30 3.08 12.46 -7.80
N GLU A 31 2.26 12.33 -6.77
CA GLU A 31 2.71 12.08 -5.40
C GLU A 31 1.62 11.36 -4.61
N GLY A 32 2.04 10.51 -3.68
CA GLY A 32 1.15 9.74 -2.83
C GLY A 32 0.97 8.31 -3.32
N ILE A 33 -0.07 7.66 -2.78
CA ILE A 33 -0.56 6.36 -3.24
C ILE A 33 -2.00 6.54 -3.65
N MET A 34 -2.33 6.11 -4.86
CA MET A 34 -3.72 6.06 -5.31
C MET A 34 -4.31 4.73 -4.90
N ILE A 35 -5.40 4.76 -4.14
CA ILE A 35 -6.23 3.60 -3.83
C ILE A 35 -7.46 3.69 -4.72
N PHE A 36 -7.74 2.64 -5.48
CA PHE A 36 -8.95 2.54 -6.28
C PHE A 36 -9.84 1.42 -5.77
N ILE A 37 -11.15 1.64 -5.84
CA ILE A 37 -12.19 0.71 -5.41
C ILE A 37 -13.18 0.58 -6.56
N ASN A 38 -13.29 -0.63 -7.09
CA ASN A 38 -14.17 -1.01 -8.17
C ASN A 38 -15.25 -1.97 -7.65
N THR A 39 -16.28 -1.39 -7.04
CA THR A 39 -17.45 -2.17 -6.55
C THR A 39 -18.64 -2.00 -7.50
N SER A 40 -19.63 -1.19 -7.10
CA SER A 40 -20.76 -0.78 -7.96
C SER A 40 -20.44 0.48 -8.77
N SER A 41 -19.47 1.25 -8.32
CA SER A 41 -18.90 2.42 -8.97
C SER A 41 -17.40 2.42 -8.76
N TYR A 42 -16.70 3.01 -9.71
CA TYR A 42 -15.27 3.23 -9.64
C TYR A 42 -14.99 4.48 -8.80
N ASN A 43 -14.16 4.35 -7.77
CA ASN A 43 -13.77 5.43 -6.88
C ASN A 43 -12.26 5.41 -6.67
N GLU A 44 -11.65 6.59 -6.66
CA GLU A 44 -10.22 6.78 -6.43
C GLU A 44 -9.99 7.71 -5.26
N ILE A 45 -8.95 7.41 -4.48
CA ILE A 45 -8.49 8.23 -3.36
C ILE A 45 -6.98 8.32 -3.44
N ILE A 46 -6.46 9.53 -3.63
CA ILE A 46 -5.03 9.79 -3.51
C ILE A 46 -4.73 10.14 -2.05
N MET A 47 -3.89 9.31 -1.43
CA MET A 47 -3.46 9.46 -0.04
C MET A 47 -1.99 9.84 0.02
N LYS A 48 -1.60 10.67 1.00
CA LYS A 48 -0.18 10.96 1.22
C LYS A 48 0.54 9.71 1.68
N ASN A 49 1.81 9.58 1.28
CA ASN A 49 2.66 8.45 1.66
C ASN A 49 2.68 8.19 3.16
N ILE A 50 2.80 9.25 3.97
CA ILE A 50 2.85 9.13 5.44
C ILE A 50 1.52 8.63 6.01
N ASP A 51 0.39 9.18 5.56
CA ASP A 51 -0.94 8.80 6.04
C ASP A 51 -1.23 7.33 5.67
N PHE A 52 -0.86 6.91 4.46
CA PHE A 52 -0.97 5.52 4.02
C PHE A 52 -0.08 4.59 4.85
N TYR A 53 1.19 4.98 5.06
CA TYR A 53 2.15 4.16 5.78
C TYR A 53 1.72 3.93 7.23
N ASP A 54 1.19 4.95 7.89
CA ASP A 54 0.67 4.83 9.26
C ASP A 54 -0.54 3.87 9.30
N CYS A 55 -1.49 4.00 8.37
CA CYS A 55 -2.62 3.06 8.25
C CYS A 55 -2.17 1.61 8.00
N LEU A 56 -1.19 1.42 7.10
CA LEU A 56 -0.64 0.12 6.78
C LEU A 56 0.04 -0.50 8.00
N LYS A 57 0.80 0.29 8.76
CA LYS A 57 1.51 -0.18 9.94
C LYS A 57 0.55 -0.65 11.02
N GLU A 58 -0.55 0.07 11.26
CA GLU A 58 -1.61 -0.36 12.18
C GLU A 58 -2.19 -1.71 11.75
N THR A 59 -2.54 -1.86 10.47
CA THR A 59 -3.06 -3.11 9.91
C THR A 59 -2.06 -4.27 10.05
N CYS A 60 -0.78 -4.03 9.80
CA CYS A 60 0.26 -5.04 9.98
C CYS A 60 0.47 -5.45 11.44
N VAL A 61 0.35 -4.51 12.39
CA VAL A 61 0.44 -4.83 13.83
C VAL A 61 -0.70 -5.75 14.26
N GLU A 62 -1.92 -5.52 13.76
CA GLU A 62 -3.06 -6.42 14.00
C GLU A 62 -2.82 -7.79 13.38
N PHE A 63 -2.37 -7.86 12.13
CA PHE A 63 -2.03 -9.11 11.47
C PHE A 63 -0.96 -9.91 12.22
N ILE A 64 0.11 -9.26 12.68
CA ILE A 64 1.19 -9.89 13.46
C ILE A 64 0.67 -10.43 14.79
N ARG A 65 -0.27 -9.72 15.43
CA ARG A 65 -0.88 -10.16 16.69
C ARG A 65 -1.59 -11.51 16.51
N ASP A 66 -2.27 -11.68 15.38
CA ASP A 66 -3.00 -12.90 15.05
C ASP A 66 -2.10 -13.99 14.44
N ASN A 67 -0.96 -13.61 13.84
CA ASN A 67 -0.02 -14.50 13.13
C ASN A 67 1.44 -14.23 13.57
N PRO A 68 1.79 -14.53 14.83
CA PRO A 68 3.09 -14.16 15.41
C PRO A 68 4.28 -14.80 14.69
N GLU A 69 4.10 -15.95 14.04
CA GLU A 69 5.12 -16.64 13.26
C GLU A 69 5.56 -15.86 12.00
N GLN A 70 4.73 -14.94 11.50
CA GLN A 70 5.05 -14.11 10.33
C GLN A 70 5.66 -12.76 10.70
N LYS A 71 5.84 -12.47 12.00
CA LYS A 71 6.29 -11.18 12.52
C LYS A 71 7.52 -10.62 11.80
N ASP A 72 8.58 -11.43 11.68
CA ASP A 72 9.85 -10.95 11.13
C ASP A 72 9.75 -10.65 9.63
N GLN A 73 8.99 -11.48 8.89
CA GLN A 73 8.71 -11.25 7.49
C GLN A 73 7.90 -9.96 7.28
N VAL A 74 6.85 -9.76 8.06
CA VAL A 74 6.00 -8.55 7.95
C VAL A 74 6.79 -7.29 8.29
N ASN A 75 7.61 -7.31 9.36
CA ASN A 75 8.46 -6.18 9.71
C ASN A 75 9.47 -5.85 8.59
N LEU A 76 10.07 -6.86 7.97
CA LEU A 76 10.96 -6.66 6.82
C LEU A 76 10.24 -5.97 5.65
N HIS A 77 8.99 -6.34 5.37
CA HIS A 77 8.20 -5.67 4.33
C HIS A 77 7.89 -4.22 4.72
N ILE A 78 7.49 -3.94 5.95
CA ILE A 78 7.24 -2.57 6.44
C ILE A 78 8.47 -1.68 6.25
N ASP A 79 9.65 -2.16 6.66
CA ASP A 79 10.89 -1.38 6.54
C ASP A 79 11.24 -1.06 5.07
N LYS A 80 11.03 -2.01 4.16
CA LYS A 80 11.22 -1.79 2.72
C LYS A 80 10.20 -0.80 2.15
N ILE A 81 8.93 -0.90 2.56
CA ILE A 81 7.87 0.01 2.12
C ILE A 81 8.20 1.44 2.52
N LYS A 82 8.77 1.65 3.72
CA LYS A 82 9.22 2.96 4.16
C LYS A 82 10.19 3.60 3.16
N VAL A 83 11.12 2.81 2.61
CA VAL A 83 12.07 3.26 1.58
C VAL A 83 11.36 3.57 0.27
N VAL A 84 10.46 2.69 -0.20
CA VAL A 84 9.67 2.89 -1.43
C VAL A 84 8.87 4.20 -1.37
N LEU A 85 8.27 4.47 -0.20
CA LEU A 85 7.47 5.67 0.02
C LEU A 85 8.28 6.94 0.35
N ASN A 86 9.62 6.85 0.36
CA ASN A 86 10.53 7.94 0.71
C ASN A 86 10.25 8.57 2.09
N LEU A 87 10.03 7.73 3.11
CA LEU A 87 9.71 8.13 4.50
C LEU A 87 10.84 7.88 5.51
#